data_AF-A0A7V2I6D4-F1
#
_entry.id   AF-A0A7V2I6D4-F1
#
_cell.length_a   1.000
_cell.length_b   1.000
_cell.length_c   1.000
_cell.angle_alpha   90.00
_cell.angle_beta   90.00
_cell.angle_gamma   90.00
#
_symmetry.space_group_name_H-M   'P 1'
#
loop_
_entity.id
_entity.type
_entity.pdbx_description
1 polymer ?
#
loop_
_entity_poly.entity_id
_entity_poly.type
_entity_poly.pdbx_seq_one_letter_code
_entity_poly.pdbx_strand_id
1 'polypeptide(L)' 'MVARCTCGAPAALALGCLECGAACCPACAVALEAASYCAGCAATLLETARVVGARPLELC' A
#
# COMPACT_ATOMS: atom_id res chain seq x y z
N MET A 1 -11.57 -10.71 12.60
CA MET A 1 -10.40 -11.08 11.76
C MET A 1 -9.58 -9.83 11.52
N VAL A 2 -8.31 -9.79 11.92
CA VAL A 2 -7.41 -8.70 11.56
C VAL A 2 -6.95 -8.95 10.14
N ALA A 3 -7.28 -8.04 9.21
CA ALA A 3 -6.77 -8.13 7.86
C ALA A 3 -5.24 -7.96 7.91
N ARG A 4 -4.50 -8.80 7.17
CA ARG A 4 -3.03 -8.78 7.15
C ARG A 4 -2.56 -8.42 5.76
N CYS A 5 -1.56 -7.55 5.69
CA CYS A 5 -0.90 -7.23 4.44
C CYS A 5 -0.07 -8.43 3.98
N THR A 6 0.21 -8.55 2.69
CA THR A 6 1.04 -9.63 2.12
C THR A 6 2.44 -9.68 2.73
N CYS A 7 2.95 -8.57 3.25
CA CYS A 7 4.22 -8.51 3.97
C CYS A 7 4.17 -9.10 5.39
N GLY A 8 2.99 -9.51 5.87
CA GLY A 8 2.77 -10.11 7.19
C GLY A 8 2.38 -9.13 8.30
N ALA A 9 2.52 -7.81 8.05
CA ALA A 9 2.15 -6.74 8.98
C ALA A 9 0.62 -6.62 9.15
N PRO A 10 0.14 -6.09 10.29
CA PRO A 10 -1.27 -5.77 10.46
C PRO A 10 -1.69 -4.73 9.42
N ALA A 11 -2.75 -5.00 8.66
CA ALA A 11 -3.29 -4.03 7.74
C ALA A 11 -4.08 -2.96 8.50
N ALA A 12 -4.03 -1.73 8.02
CA ALA A 12 -4.86 -0.66 8.56
C ALA A 12 -6.22 -0.71 7.86
N LEU A 13 -7.31 -0.58 8.63
CA LEU A 13 -8.68 -0.68 8.11
C LEU A 13 -9.00 0.38 7.03
N ALA A 14 -8.25 1.49 7.02
CA ALA A 14 -8.42 2.60 6.08
C ALA A 14 -7.53 2.52 4.81
N LEU A 15 -6.67 1.49 4.69
CA LEU A 15 -5.69 1.38 3.60
C LEU A 15 -5.98 0.12 2.78
N GLY A 16 -7.02 0.20 1.95
CA GLY A 16 -7.39 -0.85 0.99
C GLY A 16 -6.82 -0.55 -0.40
N CYS A 17 -6.33 -1.58 -1.08
CA CYS A 17 -5.98 -1.52 -2.49
C CYS A 17 -7.25 -1.28 -3.33
N LEU A 18 -7.32 -0.19 -4.10
CA LEU A 18 -8.49 0.09 -4.95
C LEU A 18 -8.68 -0.97 -6.04
N GLU A 19 -7.59 -1.45 -6.64
CA GLU A 19 -7.62 -2.45 -7.72
C GLU A 19 -8.03 -3.84 -7.22
N CYS A 20 -7.41 -4.28 -6.13
CA CYS A 20 -7.41 -5.68 -5.70
C CYS A 20 -8.21 -5.92 -4.42
N GLY A 21 -8.66 -4.85 -3.75
CA GLY A 21 -9.39 -4.91 -2.48
C GLY A 21 -8.54 -5.37 -1.28
N ALA A 22 -7.27 -5.73 -1.49
CA ALA A 22 -6.40 -6.24 -0.44
C ALA A 22 -6.10 -5.16 0.61
N ALA A 23 -6.20 -5.55 1.88
CA ALA A 23 -5.85 -4.68 2.98
C ALA A 23 -4.32 -4.50 3.05
N CYS A 24 -3.87 -3.26 3.10
CA CYS A 24 -2.46 -2.89 3.13
C CYS A 24 -2.06 -2.31 4.49
N CYS A 25 -0.81 -2.52 4.88
CA CYS A 25 -0.22 -1.81 5.99
C CYS A 25 0.25 -0.41 5.51
N PRO A 26 0.39 0.58 6.40
CA PRO A 26 0.83 1.93 6.03
C PRO A 26 2.21 1.99 5.39
N ALA A 27 3.05 0.97 5.56
CA ALA A 27 4.36 0.87 4.92
C ALA A 27 4.31 0.32 3.49
N CYS A 28 3.29 -0.48 3.15
CA CYS A 28 3.12 -1.06 1.81
C CYS A 28 2.03 -0.37 0.99
N ALA A 29 1.21 0.47 1.63
CA ALA A 29 0.22 1.28 0.95
C ALA A 29 0.92 2.39 0.17
N VAL A 30 0.61 2.48 -1.11
CA VAL A 30 1.10 3.51 -2.02
C VAL A 30 -0.07 4.40 -2.39
N ALA A 31 0.02 5.69 -2.10
CA ALA A 31 -0.98 6.65 -2.53
C ALA A 31 -0.65 7.13 -3.94
N LEU A 32 -1.51 6.83 -4.92
CA LEU A 32 -1.44 7.35 -6.29
C LEU A 32 -2.74 8.09 -6.60
N GLU A 33 -2.64 9.30 -7.16
CA GLU A 33 -3.80 10.07 -7.64
C GLU A 33 -4.99 10.11 -6.64
N ALA A 34 -4.66 10.24 -5.34
CA ALA A 34 -5.61 10.24 -4.22
C ALA A 34 -6.31 8.90 -3.88
N ALA A 35 -5.88 7.78 -4.46
CA ALA A 35 -6.30 6.43 -4.10
C ALA A 35 -5.13 5.61 -3.52
N SER A 36 -5.44 4.64 -2.66
CA SER A 36 -4.46 3.73 -2.08
C SER A 36 -4.37 2.42 -2.86
N TYR A 37 -3.14 2.02 -3.19
CA TYR A 37 -2.82 0.79 -3.89
C TYR A 37 -1.84 -0.05 -3.08
N CYS A 38 -1.88 -1.37 -3.25
CA CYS A 38 -0.85 -2.23 -2.70
C CYS A 38 0.45 -2.07 -3.49
N ALA A 39 1.60 -2.37 -2.87
CA ALA A 39 2.91 -2.35 -3.54
C ALA A 39 2.94 -3.12 -4.89
N GLY A 40 2.17 -4.21 -5.02
CA GLY A 40 2.08 -5.00 -6.25
C GLY A 40 1.30 -4.29 -7.36
N CYS A 41 0.06 -3.88 -7.10
CA CYS A 41 -0.74 -3.12 -8.06
C CYS A 41 -0.08 -1.80 -8.43
N ALA A 42 0.50 -1.09 -7.44
CA ALA A 42 1.29 0.11 -7.69
C ALA A 42 2.49 -0.20 -8.61
N ALA A 43 3.25 -1.27 -8.36
CA ALA A 43 4.37 -1.66 -9.23
C ALA A 43 3.93 -1.89 -10.68
N THR A 44 2.78 -2.54 -10.88
CA THR A 44 2.19 -2.73 -12.21
C THR A 44 1.77 -1.41 -12.86
N LEU A 45 1.08 -0.53 -12.12
CA LEU A 45 0.62 0.78 -12.61
C LEU A 45 1.77 1.75 -12.92
N LEU A 46 2.81 1.76 -12.09
CA LEU A 46 4.00 2.59 -12.31
C LEU A 46 4.98 1.97 -13.31
N GLU A 47 4.74 0.74 -13.79
CA GLU A 47 5.68 -0.02 -14.62
C GLU A 47 7.08 -0.14 -13.96
N THR A 48 7.11 -0.29 -12.63
CA THR A 48 8.34 -0.40 -11.84
C THR A 48 8.49 -1.78 -11.21
N ALA A 49 9.73 -2.23 -11.00
CA ALA A 49 9.98 -3.54 -10.39
C ALA A 49 9.67 -3.60 -8.89
N ARG A 50 9.63 -2.46 -8.20
CA ARG A 50 9.37 -2.41 -6.75
C ARG A 50 8.87 -1.04 -6.33
N VAL A 51 7.68 -1.02 -5.75
CA VAL A 51 7.16 0.16 -5.07
C VAL A 51 7.09 -0.14 -3.59
N VAL A 52 7.73 0.72 -2.81
CA VAL A 52 7.55 0.74 -1.35
C VAL A 52 6.66 1.92 -1.02
N GLY A 53 5.76 1.75 -0.05
CA GLY A 53 4.91 2.85 0.40
C GLY A 53 5.80 4.02 0.82
N ALA A 54 5.46 5.22 0.33
CA ALA A 54 6.08 6.42 0.85
C ALA A 54 5.67 6.53 2.31
N ARG A 55 6.58 6.17 3.21
CA ARG A 55 6.47 6.61 4.61
C ARG A 55 6.29 8.13 4.57
N PRO A 56 5.37 8.70 5.37
CA PRO A 56 5.35 10.14 5.54
C PRO A 56 6.78 10.52 5.90
N LEU A 57 7.46 11.29 5.04
CA LEU A 57 8.77 11.81 5.41
C LEU A 57 8.52 12.52 6.74
N GLU A 58 9.13 12.02 7.81
CA GLU A 58 9.20 12.80 9.04
C GLU A 58 10.10 13.98 8.70
N LEU A 59 9.45 15.09 8.33
CA LEU A 59 10.05 16.42 8.18
C LEU A 59 10.63 16.82 9.54
N CYS A 60 11.95 16.64 9.70
CA CYS A 60 12.76 17.23 10.78
C CYS A 60 12.91 18.74 10.58
#